data_AF-A0A1E4SIG6-F1
#
_entry.id   AF-A0A1E4SIG6-F1
#
_cell.length_a   1.000
_cell.length_b   1.000
_cell.length_c   1.000
_cell.angle_alpha   90.00
_cell.angle_beta   90.00
_cell.angle_gamma   90.00
#
_symmetry.space_group_name_H-M   'P 1'
#
loop_
_entity.id
_entity.type
_entity.pdbx_description
1 polymer ?
#
loop_
_entity_poly.entity_id
_entity_poly.type
_entity_poly.pdbx_seq_one_letter_code
_entity_poly.pdbx_strand_id
1 'polypeptide(L)'
;MVVINIKTNGRHGDGQTLDFYVVDLLGNEYRKKSDIVGTSKVAFTSHHSAAFDVCFTNLKNPAYKGHLSREVELEIESGSAARDWNAIQTSEKLKPVELELRRIEDLTAEIYEELQYLKRREERMRDTNESTNDRVKYFSTIVIISLIGLGAWQIQYLRHYFKVKHII
;
A
#
# COMPACT_ATOMS: atom_id res chain seq x y z
N MET A 1 -12.24 -3.11 10.34
CA MET A 1 -13.09 -4.33 10.31
C MET A 1 -12.84 -5.04 8.99
N VAL A 2 -12.72 -6.36 9.02
CA VAL A 2 -12.46 -7.20 7.84
C VAL A 2 -13.44 -8.36 7.84
N VAL A 3 -14.00 -8.65 6.67
CA VAL A 3 -14.91 -9.77 6.42
C VAL A 3 -14.31 -10.62 5.31
N ILE A 4 -14.26 -11.92 5.54
CA ILE A 4 -13.73 -12.91 4.61
C ILE A 4 -14.86 -13.87 4.25
N ASN A 5 -15.24 -13.90 2.98
CA ASN A 5 -16.15 -14.87 2.41
C ASN A 5 -15.32 -15.96 1.73
N ILE A 6 -15.52 -17.20 2.17
CA ILE A 6 -14.82 -18.38 1.66
C ILE A 6 -15.87 -19.30 1.05
N LYS A 7 -15.65 -19.70 -0.20
CA LYS A 7 -16.47 -20.70 -0.87
C LYS A 7 -15.58 -21.77 -1.43
N THR A 8 -15.82 -23.01 -1.05
CA THR A 8 -15.00 -24.15 -1.45
C THR A 8 -15.85 -25.26 -2.03
N ASN A 9 -15.34 -25.91 -3.08
CA ASN A 9 -15.92 -27.13 -3.59
C ASN A 9 -15.40 -28.33 -2.77
N GLY A 10 -16.32 -29.21 -2.36
CA GLY A 10 -15.96 -30.37 -1.54
C GLY A 10 -17.10 -30.82 -0.64
N ARG A 11 -16.90 -31.95 0.02
CA ARG A 11 -17.86 -32.53 0.97
C ARG A 11 -17.12 -33.08 2.18
N HIS A 12 -17.78 -33.09 3.34
CA HIS A 12 -17.19 -33.77 4.50
C HIS A 12 -16.93 -35.24 4.16
N GLY A 13 -15.69 -35.70 4.40
CA GLY A 13 -15.29 -37.08 4.14
C GLY A 13 -14.84 -37.38 2.71
N ASP A 14 -14.62 -36.38 1.85
CA ASP A 14 -14.05 -36.54 0.50
C ASP A 14 -12.55 -36.92 0.48
N GLY A 15 -11.96 -37.14 1.65
CA GLY A 15 -10.55 -37.48 1.81
C GLY A 15 -9.62 -36.27 1.84
N GLN A 16 -10.17 -35.06 1.86
CA GLN A 16 -9.43 -33.82 2.10
C GLN A 16 -10.04 -33.03 3.25
N THR A 17 -9.21 -32.33 4.00
CA THR A 17 -9.62 -31.41 5.06
C THR A 17 -8.98 -30.07 4.77
N LEU A 18 -9.82 -29.06 4.53
CA LEU A 18 -9.38 -27.71 4.25
C LEU A 18 -9.45 -26.88 5.54
N ASP A 19 -8.29 -26.53 6.07
CA ASP A 19 -8.16 -25.68 7.24
C ASP A 19 -7.82 -24.25 6.82
N PHE A 20 -8.34 -23.29 7.58
CA PHE A 20 -8.16 -21.86 7.37
C PHE A 20 -7.71 -21.20 8.65
N TYR A 21 -6.75 -20.29 8.55
CA TYR A 21 -6.38 -19.41 9.64
C TYR A 21 -5.92 -18.04 9.13
N VAL A 22 -6.09 -17.04 10.00
CA VAL A 22 -5.70 -15.66 9.75
C VAL A 22 -4.70 -15.24 10.82
N VAL A 23 -3.52 -14.80 10.39
CA VAL A 23 -2.43 -14.38 11.27
C VAL A 23 -1.92 -13.00 10.89
N ASP A 24 -1.49 -12.22 11.87
CA ASP A 24 -0.76 -10.98 11.66
C ASP A 24 0.73 -11.25 11.37
N LEU A 25 1.45 -10.27 10.82
CA LEU A 25 2.92 -10.28 10.73
C LEU A 25 3.60 -10.44 12.10
N LEU A 26 2.92 -10.06 13.18
CA LEU A 26 3.39 -10.22 14.56
C LEU A 26 3.08 -11.62 15.15
N GLY A 27 2.47 -12.53 14.39
CA GLY A 27 2.10 -13.87 14.84
C GLY A 27 0.82 -13.93 15.67
N ASN A 28 0.04 -12.84 15.73
CA ASN A 28 -1.25 -12.84 16.40
C ASN A 28 -2.28 -13.59 15.54
N GLU A 29 -2.89 -14.65 16.08
CA GLU A 29 -3.96 -15.37 15.41
C GLU A 29 -5.31 -14.66 15.62
N TYR A 30 -5.95 -14.23 14.53
CA TYR A 30 -7.27 -13.59 14.61
C TYR A 30 -8.39 -14.62 14.58
N ARG A 31 -8.30 -15.59 13.66
CA ARG A 31 -9.34 -16.58 13.39
C ARG A 31 -8.72 -17.88 12.89
N LYS A 32 -9.30 -19.00 13.31
CA LYS A 32 -8.96 -20.34 12.85
C LYS A 32 -10.23 -21.16 12.71
N LYS A 33 -10.37 -21.88 11.59
CA LYS A 33 -11.49 -22.77 11.33
C LYS A 33 -11.00 -23.99 10.56
N SER A 34 -11.28 -25.17 11.09
CA SER A 34 -10.91 -26.45 10.49
C SER A 34 -12.06 -27.03 9.67
N ASP A 35 -11.71 -27.88 8.70
CA ASP A 35 -12.65 -28.63 7.86
C ASP A 35 -13.76 -27.77 7.22
N ILE A 36 -13.37 -26.71 6.52
CA ILE A 36 -14.32 -25.83 5.82
C ILE A 36 -14.86 -26.54 4.58
N VAL A 37 -16.19 -26.59 4.50
CA VAL A 37 -16.95 -27.14 3.37
C VAL A 37 -18.04 -26.15 2.96
N GLY A 38 -18.26 -25.96 1.66
CA GLY A 38 -19.30 -25.08 1.15
C GLY A 38 -18.98 -23.60 1.34
N THR A 39 -19.91 -22.83 1.89
CA THR A 39 -19.76 -21.38 2.12
C THR A 39 -19.51 -21.07 3.59
N SER A 40 -18.53 -20.23 3.88
CA SER A 40 -18.16 -19.81 5.23
C SER A 40 -17.82 -18.33 5.24
N LYS A 41 -18.51 -17.57 6.10
CA LYS A 41 -18.24 -16.14 6.33
C LYS A 41 -17.56 -15.96 7.69
N VAL A 42 -16.46 -15.22 7.71
CA VAL A 42 -15.68 -14.95 8.92
C VAL A 42 -15.43 -13.44 9.03
N ALA A 43 -15.67 -12.86 10.20
CA ALA A 43 -15.42 -11.45 10.46
C ALA A 43 -14.48 -11.26 11.65
N PHE A 44 -13.60 -10.27 11.56
CA PHE A 44 -12.72 -9.85 12.64
C PHE A 44 -12.37 -8.35 12.56
N THR A 45 -11.85 -7.82 13.65
CA THR A 45 -11.36 -6.44 13.74
C THR A 45 -9.87 -6.48 14.03
N SER A 46 -9.06 -5.87 13.16
CA SER A 46 -7.63 -5.71 13.42
C SER A 46 -7.41 -4.66 14.52
N HIS A 47 -6.46 -4.91 15.41
CA HIS A 47 -6.09 -3.98 16.48
C HIS A 47 -5.09 -2.91 16.00
N HIS A 48 -4.31 -3.23 14.98
CA HIS A 48 -3.32 -2.35 14.38
C HIS A 48 -3.48 -2.30 12.86
N SER A 49 -3.02 -1.23 12.23
CA SER A 49 -2.86 -1.13 10.77
C SER A 49 -1.66 -1.98 10.34
N ALA A 50 -1.85 -3.29 10.36
CA ALA A 50 -0.85 -4.28 9.99
C ALA A 50 -1.40 -5.20 8.90
N ALA A 51 -0.49 -5.74 8.08
CA ALA A 51 -0.85 -6.75 7.10
C ALA A 51 -1.16 -8.07 7.81
N PHE A 52 -2.11 -8.81 7.27
CA PHE A 52 -2.51 -10.12 7.76
C PHE A 52 -2.43 -11.15 6.64
N ASP A 53 -1.96 -12.34 6.97
CA ASP A 53 -1.89 -13.47 6.07
C ASP A 53 -3.14 -14.34 6.25
N VAL A 54 -3.75 -14.66 5.13
CA VAL A 54 -4.89 -15.59 5.05
C VAL A 54 -4.38 -16.90 4.47
N CYS A 55 -4.31 -17.92 5.32
CA CYS A 55 -3.69 -19.19 4.96
C CYS A 55 -4.73 -20.31 4.83
N PHE A 56 -4.58 -21.11 3.77
CA PHE A 56 -5.35 -22.32 3.54
C PHE A 56 -4.42 -23.53 3.56
N THR A 57 -4.74 -24.52 4.38
CA THR A 57 -4.00 -25.78 4.47
C THR A 57 -4.90 -26.91 4.02
N ASN A 58 -4.56 -27.55 2.89
CA ASN A 58 -5.28 -28.71 2.40
C ASN A 58 -4.58 -29.99 2.85
N LEU A 59 -5.15 -30.65 3.86
CA LEU A 59 -4.66 -31.91 4.39
C LEU A 59 -5.33 -33.06 3.66
N LYS A 60 -4.52 -33.89 2.97
CA LYS A 60 -5.00 -35.10 2.30
C LYS A 60 -4.95 -36.30 3.24
N ASN A 61 -6.04 -37.05 3.32
CA ASN A 61 -6.06 -38.32 4.01
C ASN A 61 -5.28 -39.38 3.19
N PRO A 62 -4.24 -40.04 3.78
CA PRO A 62 -3.41 -41.02 3.09
C PRO A 62 -4.17 -42.26 2.60
N ALA A 63 -5.38 -42.52 3.11
CA ALA A 63 -6.24 -43.61 2.64
C ALA A 63 -6.71 -43.43 1.18
N TYR A 64 -6.74 -42.19 0.69
CA TYR A 64 -7.23 -41.87 -0.65
C TYR A 64 -6.07 -41.83 -1.67
N LYS A 65 -6.15 -42.70 -2.69
CA LYS A 65 -5.18 -42.76 -3.80
C LYS A 65 -5.57 -41.75 -4.89
N GLY A 66 -4.60 -41.02 -5.43
CA GLY A 66 -4.80 -40.01 -6.49
C GLY A 66 -4.40 -38.58 -6.09
N HIS A 67 -4.36 -37.68 -7.07
CA HIS A 67 -4.19 -36.25 -6.83
C HIS A 67 -5.56 -35.63 -6.57
N LEU A 68 -5.81 -35.23 -5.33
CA LEU A 68 -7.02 -34.48 -4.98
C LEU A 68 -6.67 -33.00 -4.93
N SER A 69 -7.52 -32.15 -5.52
CA SER A 69 -7.38 -30.70 -5.52
C SER A 69 -8.68 -30.08 -5.03
N ARG A 70 -8.56 -28.95 -4.34
CA ARG A 70 -9.68 -28.23 -3.75
C ARG A 70 -9.67 -26.80 -4.25
N GLU A 71 -10.78 -26.37 -4.81
CA GLU A 71 -11.00 -25.01 -5.29
C GLU A 71 -11.48 -24.16 -4.11
N VAL A 72 -10.91 -22.96 -4.01
CA VAL A 72 -11.24 -21.99 -2.99
C VAL A 72 -11.44 -20.65 -3.68
N GLU A 73 -12.68 -20.17 -3.63
CA GLU A 73 -13.08 -18.83 -4.00
C GLU A 73 -13.04 -17.97 -2.72
N LEU A 74 -12.20 -16.93 -2.75
CA LEU A 74 -11.91 -16.06 -1.62
C LEU A 74 -12.27 -14.63 -1.98
N GLU A 75 -13.11 -14.02 -1.15
CA GLU A 75 -13.46 -12.61 -1.24
C GLU A 75 -13.18 -11.96 0.13
N ILE A 76 -12.39 -10.89 0.11
CA ILE A 76 -11.99 -10.16 1.32
C ILE A 76 -12.49 -8.73 1.18
N GLU A 77 -13.35 -8.34 2.11
CA GLU A 77 -13.87 -6.99 2.23
C GLU A 77 -13.27 -6.33 3.48
N SER A 78 -12.84 -5.08 3.36
CA SER A 78 -12.32 -4.28 4.47
C SER A 78 -13.06 -2.95 4.58
N GLY A 79 -13.00 -2.33 5.76
CA GLY A 79 -13.49 -0.97 5.97
C GLY A 79 -15.02 -0.83 5.77
N SER A 80 -15.40 0.14 4.95
CA SER A 80 -16.80 0.49 4.62
C SER A 80 -17.51 -0.59 3.80
N ALA A 81 -16.77 -1.35 2.98
CA ALA A 81 -17.29 -2.48 2.20
C ALA A 81 -17.64 -3.68 3.09
N ALA A 82 -16.90 -3.89 4.19
CA ALA A 82 -17.12 -4.99 5.14
C ALA A 82 -18.33 -4.80 6.08
N ARG A 83 -18.91 -3.60 6.11
CA ARG A 83 -20.06 -3.29 6.99
C ARG A 83 -21.34 -3.86 6.38
N ASP A 84 -22.08 -4.64 7.17
CA ASP A 84 -23.42 -5.09 6.79
C ASP A 84 -24.43 -3.95 6.98
N TRP A 85 -24.60 -3.16 5.92
CA TRP A 85 -25.49 -2.00 5.91
C TRP A 85 -26.97 -2.38 6.15
N ASN A 86 -27.38 -3.61 5.82
CA ASN A 86 -28.74 -4.08 6.07
C ASN A 86 -28.96 -4.38 7.56
N ALA A 87 -27.94 -4.93 8.24
CA ALA A 87 -27.96 -5.12 9.67
C ALA A 87 -28.02 -3.76 10.41
N ILE A 88 -27.26 -2.76 9.95
CA ILE A 88 -27.28 -1.39 10.52
C ILE A 88 -28.64 -0.70 10.29
N GLN A 89 -29.21 -0.82 9.08
CA GLN A 89 -30.53 -0.28 8.76
C GLN A 89 -31.60 -0.81 9.72
N THR A 90 -31.56 -2.12 10.00
CA THR A 90 -32.52 -2.80 10.86
C THR A 90 -32.29 -2.47 12.34
N SER A 91 -31.03 -2.38 12.78
CA SER A 91 -30.70 -2.08 14.19
C SER A 91 -31.01 -0.63 14.56
N GLU A 92 -30.72 0.32 13.67
CA GLU A 92 -30.93 1.75 13.91
C GLU A 92 -32.27 2.27 13.37
N LYS A 93 -33.08 1.41 12.72
CA LYS A 93 -34.37 1.76 12.08
C LYS A 93 -34.27 2.96 11.13
N LEU A 94 -33.14 3.08 10.43
CA LEU A 94 -32.88 4.19 9.53
C LEU A 94 -33.77 4.09 8.28
N LYS A 95 -34.24 5.23 7.78
CA LYS A 95 -34.89 5.26 6.48
C LYS A 95 -33.86 4.88 5.41
N PRO A 96 -34.26 4.22 4.31
CA PRO A 96 -33.34 3.80 3.25
C PRO A 96 -32.49 4.95 2.69
N VAL A 97 -33.05 6.18 2.65
CA VAL A 97 -32.33 7.39 2.21
C VAL A 97 -31.24 7.84 3.19
N GLU A 98 -31.47 7.73 4.50
CA GLU A 98 -30.49 8.12 5.53
C GLU A 98 -29.30 7.15 5.54
N LEU A 99 -29.54 5.87 5.25
CA LEU A 99 -28.50 4.85 5.11
C LEU A 99 -27.56 5.18 3.94
N GLU A 100 -28.11 5.57 2.78
CA GLU A 100 -27.31 5.92 1.60
C GLU A 100 -26.46 7.17 1.84
N LEU A 101 -27.02 8.20 2.48
CA LEU A 101 -26.29 9.41 2.87
C LEU A 101 -25.09 9.07 3.76
N ARG A 102 -25.31 8.25 4.79
CA ARG A 102 -24.24 7.85 5.73
C ARG A 102 -23.17 6.99 5.07
N ARG A 103 -23.56 6.13 4.13
CA ARG A 103 -22.61 5.38 3.30
C ARG A 103 -21.74 6.32 2.46
N ILE A 104 -22.34 7.32 1.80
CA ILE A 104 -21.59 8.29 0.99
C ILE A 104 -20.66 9.13 1.88
N GLU A 105 -21.13 9.55 3.05
CA GLU A 105 -20.31 10.28 4.03
C GLU A 105 -19.05 9.49 4.41
N ASP A 106 -19.21 8.23 4.84
CA ASP A 106 -18.10 7.34 5.21
C ASP A 106 -17.11 7.18 4.03
N LEU A 107 -17.62 6.97 2.80
CA LEU A 107 -16.78 6.85 1.61
C LEU A 107 -16.01 8.15 1.30
N THR A 108 -16.65 9.30 1.42
CA THR A 108 -16.00 10.59 1.18
C THR A 108 -14.95 10.92 2.24
N ALA A 109 -15.18 10.54 3.49
CA ALA A 109 -14.22 10.72 4.57
C ALA A 109 -12.94 9.90 4.32
N GLU A 110 -13.09 8.65 3.88
CA GLU A 110 -11.97 7.77 3.50
C GLU A 110 -11.14 8.39 2.36
N ILE A 111 -11.79 8.83 1.28
CA ILE A 111 -11.11 9.49 0.14
C ILE A 111 -10.41 10.79 0.57
N TYR A 112 -11.05 11.58 1.43
CA TYR A 112 -10.47 12.84 1.91
C TYR A 112 -9.17 12.59 2.68
N GLU A 113 -9.13 11.57 3.53
CA GLU A 113 -7.92 11.22 4.28
C GLU A 113 -6.77 10.82 3.34
N GLU A 114 -7.05 10.03 2.31
CA GLU A 114 -6.07 9.64 1.29
C GLU A 114 -5.54 10.85 0.51
N LEU A 115 -6.42 11.77 0.09
CA LEU A 115 -6.01 13.01 -0.58
C LEU A 115 -5.12 13.87 0.31
N GLN A 116 -5.44 13.98 1.61
CA GLN A 116 -4.60 14.70 2.57
C GLN A 116 -3.23 14.05 2.75
N TYR A 117 -3.14 12.72 2.68
CA TYR A 117 -1.86 12.02 2.69
C TYR A 117 -1.05 12.31 1.42
N LEU A 118 -1.67 12.22 0.25
CA LEU A 118 -1.03 12.50 -1.04
C LEU A 118 -0.51 13.93 -1.12
N LYS A 119 -1.31 14.90 -0.65
CA LYS A 119 -0.92 16.31 -0.58
C LYS A 119 0.31 16.53 0.30
N ARG A 120 0.33 15.96 1.52
CA ARG A 120 1.49 16.04 2.43
C ARG A 120 2.75 15.42 1.82
N ARG A 121 2.58 14.34 1.04
CA ARG A 121 3.70 13.69 0.34
C ARG A 121 4.23 14.56 -0.81
N GLU A 122 3.35 15.19 -1.58
CA GLU A 122 3.70 16.12 -2.65
C GLU A 122 4.46 17.32 -2.10
N GLU A 123 3.96 17.95 -1.03
CA GLU A 123 4.61 19.10 -0.37
C GLU A 123 6.06 18.76 0.01
N ARG A 124 6.27 17.62 0.67
CA ARG A 124 7.61 17.14 1.04
C ARG A 124 8.51 16.91 -0.18
N MET A 125 7.96 16.33 -1.26
CA MET A 125 8.70 16.07 -2.48
C MET A 125 9.10 17.38 -3.17
N ARG A 126 8.19 18.37 -3.19
CA ARG A 126 8.43 19.70 -3.73
C ARG A 126 9.52 20.44 -2.97
N ASP A 127 9.47 20.44 -1.63
CA ASP A 127 10.48 21.09 -0.80
C ASP A 127 11.88 20.45 -0.97
N THR A 128 11.93 19.12 -1.12
CA THR A 128 13.20 18.40 -1.37
C THR A 128 13.76 18.75 -2.74
N ASN A 129 12.91 18.86 -3.75
CA ASN A 129 13.30 19.25 -5.10
C ASN A 129 13.81 20.71 -5.12
N GLU A 130 13.08 21.64 -4.50
CA GLU A 130 13.45 23.05 -4.42
C GLU A 130 14.81 23.24 -3.72
N SER A 131 15.00 22.64 -2.55
CA SER A 131 16.27 22.73 -1.80
C SER A 131 17.46 22.08 -2.52
N THR A 132 17.24 20.99 -3.27
CA THR A 132 18.27 20.37 -4.10
C THR A 132 18.63 21.26 -5.28
N ASN A 133 17.61 21.77 -5.98
CA ASN A 133 17.79 22.64 -7.13
C ASN A 133 18.55 23.91 -6.75
N ASP A 134 18.23 24.53 -5.60
CA ASP A 134 18.91 25.74 -5.16
C ASP A 134 20.38 25.50 -4.83
N ARG A 135 20.72 24.41 -4.14
CA ARG A 135 22.13 24.04 -3.90
C ARG A 135 22.90 23.84 -5.20
N VAL A 136 22.30 23.16 -6.17
CA VAL A 136 22.90 22.91 -7.49
C VAL A 136 23.08 24.21 -8.27
N LYS A 137 22.10 25.12 -8.25
CA LYS A 137 22.21 26.45 -8.86
C LYS A 137 23.37 27.26 -8.30
N TYR A 138 23.52 27.29 -6.97
CA TYR A 138 24.64 28.00 -6.33
C TYR A 138 25.99 27.41 -6.76
N PHE A 139 26.13 26.09 -6.72
CA PHE A 139 27.35 25.42 -7.16
C PHE A 139 27.66 25.70 -8.64
N SER A 140 26.67 25.59 -9.52
CA SER A 140 26.80 25.88 -10.95
C SER A 140 27.22 27.33 -11.20
N THR A 141 26.63 28.29 -10.47
CA THR A 141 26.96 29.72 -10.60
C THR A 141 28.41 29.99 -10.20
N ILE A 142 28.88 29.40 -9.09
CA ILE A 142 30.28 29.54 -8.65
C ILE A 142 31.25 28.97 -9.69
N VAL A 143 30.93 27.81 -10.27
CA VAL A 143 31.75 27.19 -11.32
C VAL A 143 31.85 28.09 -12.55
N ILE A 144 30.74 28.65 -13.02
CA ILE A 144 30.71 29.56 -14.17
C ILE A 144 31.59 30.80 -13.90
N ILE A 145 31.45 31.43 -12.72
CA ILE A 145 32.26 32.59 -12.34
C ILE A 145 33.75 32.23 -12.29
N SER A 146 34.09 31.06 -11.72
CA SER A 146 35.47 30.58 -11.64
C SER A 146 36.08 30.38 -13.03
N LEU A 147 35.35 29.77 -13.97
CA LEU A 147 35.82 29.58 -15.34
C LEU A 147 36.08 30.91 -16.07
N ILE A 148 35.19 31.91 -15.89
CA ILE A 148 35.39 33.25 -16.45
C ILE A 148 36.63 33.91 -15.84
N GLY A 149 36.80 33.82 -14.51
CA GLY A 149 37.96 34.36 -13.81
C GLY A 149 39.28 33.75 -14.26
N LEU A 150 39.33 32.42 -14.38
CA LEU A 150 40.49 31.71 -14.90
C LEU A 150 40.77 32.06 -16.36
N GLY A 151 39.75 32.20 -17.20
CA GLY A 151 39.90 32.62 -18.59
C GLY A 151 40.49 34.03 -18.73
N ALA A 152 39.98 34.99 -17.96
CA ALA A 152 40.53 36.35 -17.93
C ALA A 152 41.98 36.37 -17.43
N TRP A 153 42.28 35.61 -16.37
CA TRP A 153 43.63 35.44 -15.84
C TRP A 153 44.59 34.86 -16.89
N GLN A 154 44.18 33.80 -17.60
CA GLN A 154 44.96 33.19 -18.67
C GLN A 154 45.31 34.20 -19.77
N ILE A 155 44.36 35.04 -20.19
CA ILE A 155 44.59 36.08 -21.20
C ILE A 155 45.60 37.12 -20.69
N GLN A 156 45.45 37.57 -19.44
CA GLN A 156 46.37 38.55 -18.86
C GLN A 156 47.78 37.98 -18.70
N TYR A 157 47.91 36.73 -18.25
CA TYR A 157 49.19 36.04 -18.13
C TYR A 157 49.89 35.93 -19.48
N LEU A 158 49.19 35.48 -20.52
CA LEU A 158 49.74 35.40 -21.88
C LEU A 158 50.16 36.78 -22.41
N ARG A 159 49.35 37.81 -22.20
CA ARG A 159 49.71 39.20 -22.57
C ARG A 159 50.96 39.69 -21.86
N HIS A 160 51.10 39.42 -20.56
CA HIS A 160 52.30 39.78 -19.80
C HIS A 160 53.52 39.01 -20.28
N TYR A 161 53.38 37.70 -20.49
CA TYR A 161 54.46 36.84 -20.99
C TYR A 161 55.01 37.34 -22.35
N PHE A 162 54.13 37.70 -23.29
CA PHE A 162 54.57 38.22 -24.60
C PHE A 162 55.25 39.59 -24.50
N LYS A 163 54.77 40.49 -23.63
CA LYS A 163 55.40 41.79 -23.38
C LYS A 163 56.82 41.65 -22.81
N VAL A 164 57.02 40.73 -21.86
CA VAL A 164 58.32 40.54 -21.19
C VAL A 164 59.34 39.90 -22.13
N LYS A 165 58.91 39.00 -23.03
CA LYS A 165 59.81 38.31 -23.96
C LYS A 165 60.11 39.07 -25.26
N HIS A 166 59.54 40.26 -25.49
CA HIS A 166 59.76 41.06 -26.72
C HIS A 166 59.52 40.26 -28.03
N ILE A 167 58.50 39.40 -28.05
CA ILE A 167 58.14 38.61 -29.25
C ILE A 167 57.16 39.39 -30.15
N ILE A 168 56.54 40.44 -29.60
CA ILE A 168 55.85 41.56 -30.26
C ILE A 168 56.24 42.85 -29.51
#